data_AF-A0A1V2PM88-F1
#
_entry.id   AF-A0A1V2PM88-F1
#
_cell.length_a   1.000
_cell.length_b   1.000
_cell.length_c   1.000
_cell.angle_alpha   90.00
_cell.angle_beta   90.00
_cell.angle_gamma   90.00
#
_symmetry.space_group_name_H-M   'P 1'
#
loop_
_entity.id
_entity.type
_entity.pdbx_description
1 polymer ?
#
loop_
_entity_poly.entity_id
_entity_poly.type
_entity_poly.pdbx_seq_one_letter_code
_entity_poly.pdbx_strand_id
1 'polypeptide(L)'
;MTTPERRQAMADQLVRAHGELRLELARLRENLGAGDLGRSLITHCLAYCDNLHAHHSKEDGALAQMGDELGSVLDRVRREHRVVAEALGEIRRLLGADLRADELKTRFDQLVDQLEDHFAYEEAQLLPVLRA
;
A
#
# COMPACT_ATOMS: atom_id res chain seq x y z
N MET A 1 -12.56 -17.15 16.49
CA MET A 1 -13.13 -15.79 16.52
C MET A 1 -12.10 -14.82 17.08
N THR A 2 -11.85 -13.72 16.38
CA THR A 2 -10.90 -12.66 16.77
C THR A 2 -11.46 -11.85 17.94
N THR A 3 -10.68 -11.66 19.01
CA THR A 3 -11.08 -10.86 20.19
C THR A 3 -11.23 -9.37 19.85
N PRO A 4 -12.07 -8.61 20.57
CA PRO A 4 -12.20 -7.16 20.36
C PRO A 4 -10.86 -6.41 20.44
N GLU A 5 -10.01 -6.75 21.42
CA GLU A 5 -8.66 -6.21 21.57
C GLU A 5 -7.79 -6.46 20.33
N ARG A 6 -7.90 -7.64 19.73
CA ARG A 6 -7.16 -7.99 18.51
C ARG A 6 -7.70 -7.24 17.30
N ARG A 7 -9.01 -7.01 17.19
CA ARG A 7 -9.59 -6.17 16.12
C ARG A 7 -9.14 -4.71 16.23
N GLN A 8 -9.12 -4.17 17.44
CA GLN A 8 -8.61 -2.82 17.68
C GLN A 8 -7.13 -2.71 17.32
N ALA A 9 -6.31 -3.69 17.71
CA ALA A 9 -4.90 -3.72 17.34
C ALA A 9 -4.68 -3.75 15.82
N MET A 10 -5.50 -4.51 15.08
CA MET A 10 -5.49 -4.54 13.61
C MET A 10 -5.88 -3.17 13.03
N ALA A 11 -6.92 -2.52 13.54
CA ALA A 11 -7.33 -1.18 13.10
C ALA A 11 -6.20 -0.16 13.29
N ASP A 12 -5.57 -0.18 14.46
CA ASP A 12 -4.50 0.77 14.76
C ASP A 12 -3.25 0.48 13.91
N GLN A 13 -2.97 -0.80 13.62
CA GLN A 13 -1.87 -1.18 12.73
C GLN A 13 -2.11 -0.72 11.30
N LEU A 14 -3.32 -0.89 10.77
CA LEU A 14 -3.70 -0.44 9.43
C LEU A 14 -3.45 1.06 9.27
N VAL A 15 -3.99 1.87 10.20
CA VAL A 15 -3.84 3.34 10.16
C VAL A 15 -2.37 3.75 10.27
N ARG A 16 -1.60 3.10 11.13
CA ARG A 16 -0.16 3.38 11.26
C ARG A 16 0.59 3.07 9.97
N ALA A 17 0.39 1.89 9.40
CA ALA A 17 1.06 1.47 8.16
C ALA A 17 0.74 2.44 7.00
N HIS A 18 -0.52 2.81 6.83
CA HIS A 18 -0.90 3.78 5.79
C HIS A 18 -0.31 5.16 6.06
N GLY A 19 -0.35 5.65 7.31
CA GLY A 19 0.25 6.93 7.67
C GLY A 19 1.75 6.99 7.38
N GLU A 20 2.49 5.94 7.73
CA GLU A 20 3.92 5.80 7.45
C GLU A 20 4.18 5.82 5.93
N LEU A 21 3.43 5.05 5.16
CA LEU A 21 3.53 5.00 3.69
C LEU A 21 3.26 6.36 3.05
N ARG A 22 2.21 7.07 3.45
CA ARG A 22 1.91 8.43 2.93
C ARG A 22 3.06 9.39 3.16
N LEU A 23 3.65 9.36 4.35
CA LEU A 23 4.81 10.19 4.70
C LEU A 23 6.05 9.84 3.88
N GLU A 24 6.29 8.56 3.63
CA GLU A 24 7.40 8.11 2.78
C GLU A 24 7.21 8.49 1.31
N LEU A 25 6.01 8.32 0.76
CA LEU A 25 5.68 8.70 -0.61
C LEU A 25 5.86 10.22 -0.82
N ALA A 26 5.44 11.04 0.14
CA ALA A 26 5.67 12.48 0.10
C ALA A 26 7.16 12.83 0.08
N ARG A 27 7.96 12.24 0.97
CA ARG A 27 9.43 12.42 0.99
C ARG A 27 10.08 11.97 -0.32
N LEU A 28 9.63 10.85 -0.87
CA LEU A 28 10.13 10.35 -2.15
C LEU A 28 9.83 11.30 -3.29
N ARG A 29 8.62 11.85 -3.34
CA ARG A 29 8.20 12.80 -4.38
C ARG A 29 9.13 14.01 -4.46
N GLU A 30 9.58 14.51 -3.32
CA GLU A 30 10.54 15.62 -3.21
C GLU A 30 11.96 15.24 -3.65
N ASN A 31 12.33 13.96 -3.56
CA ASN A 31 13.68 13.45 -3.78
C ASN A 31 13.86 12.59 -5.04
N LEU A 32 12.84 12.48 -5.91
CA LEU A 32 12.90 11.69 -7.15
C LEU A 32 14.06 12.07 -8.09
N GLY A 33 14.54 13.32 -8.02
CA GLY A 33 15.69 13.82 -8.78
C GLY A 33 17.04 13.66 -8.08
N ALA A 34 17.09 13.17 -6.85
CA ALA A 34 18.28 13.15 -6.00
C ALA A 34 19.26 11.98 -6.28
N GLY A 35 19.21 11.37 -7.47
CA GLY A 35 20.09 10.27 -7.87
C GLY A 35 19.90 8.99 -7.05
N ASP A 36 20.98 8.40 -6.54
CA ASP A 36 20.97 7.10 -5.85
C ASP A 36 20.13 7.07 -4.57
N LEU A 37 19.97 8.21 -3.89
CA LEU A 37 19.11 8.30 -2.71
C LEU A 37 17.65 8.04 -3.09
N GLY A 38 17.13 8.73 -4.12
CA GLY A 38 15.76 8.52 -4.60
C GLY A 38 15.52 7.06 -5.03
N ARG A 39 16.50 6.44 -5.68
CA ARG A 39 16.47 5.04 -6.10
C ARG A 39 16.44 4.04 -4.93
N SER A 40 17.28 4.25 -3.91
CA SER A 40 17.32 3.41 -2.71
C SER A 40 16.02 3.49 -1.93
N LEU A 41 15.47 4.70 -1.82
CA LEU A 41 14.28 5.01 -1.04
C LEU A 41 13.02 4.47 -1.75
N ILE A 42 12.96 4.53 -3.10
CA ILE A 42 11.92 3.83 -3.89
C ILE A 42 12.02 2.31 -3.70
N THR A 43 13.23 1.74 -3.72
CA THR A 43 13.44 0.30 -3.50
C THR A 43 12.97 -0.15 -2.12
N HIS A 44 13.17 0.70 -1.10
CA HIS A 44 12.67 0.44 0.25
C HIS A 44 11.14 0.40 0.31
N CYS A 45 10.47 1.43 -0.23
CA CYS A 45 9.00 1.47 -0.23
C CYS A 45 8.40 0.31 -1.06
N LEU A 46 9.03 -0.06 -2.17
CA LEU A 46 8.66 -1.25 -2.97
C LEU A 46 8.65 -2.52 -2.11
N ALA A 47 9.73 -2.76 -1.37
CA ALA A 47 9.86 -3.94 -0.51
C ALA A 47 8.90 -3.92 0.68
N TYR A 48 8.60 -2.74 1.23
CA TYR A 48 7.63 -2.58 2.29
C TYR A 48 6.20 -2.88 1.81
N CYS A 49 5.80 -2.35 0.64
CA CYS A 49 4.51 -2.65 0.01
C CYS A 49 4.33 -4.14 -0.25
N ASP A 50 5.36 -4.82 -0.78
CA ASP A 50 5.33 -6.28 -0.99
C ASP A 50 5.15 -7.06 0.32
N ASN A 51 5.83 -6.63 1.39
CA ASN A 51 5.71 -7.26 2.70
C ASN A 51 4.34 -7.03 3.33
N LEU A 52 3.78 -5.82 3.19
CA LEU A 52 2.45 -5.48 3.70
C LEU A 52 1.36 -6.26 2.94
N HIS A 53 1.50 -6.44 1.63
CA HIS A 53 0.64 -7.32 0.82
C HIS A 53 0.65 -8.77 1.34
N ALA A 54 1.84 -9.31 1.62
CA ALA A 54 1.99 -10.67 2.15
C ALA A 54 1.46 -10.82 3.58
N HIS A 55 1.43 -9.71 4.34
CA HIS A 55 0.87 -9.65 5.68
C HIS A 55 -0.67 -9.63 5.64
N HIS A 56 -1.30 -8.76 4.85
CA HIS A 56 -2.77 -8.70 4.71
C HIS A 56 -3.33 -10.03 4.16
N SER A 57 -2.64 -10.65 3.19
CA SER A 57 -3.03 -11.98 2.68
C SER A 57 -3.07 -13.09 3.76
N LYS A 58 -2.34 -12.94 4.87
CA LYS A 58 -2.37 -13.87 6.01
C LYS A 58 -3.49 -13.54 7.00
N GLU A 59 -3.87 -12.27 7.11
CA GLU A 59 -4.95 -11.81 8.00
C GLU A 59 -6.34 -11.92 7.36
N ASP A 60 -6.39 -12.04 6.03
CA ASP A 60 -7.59 -12.26 5.22
C ASP A 60 -8.47 -13.42 5.73
N GLY A 61 -7.87 -14.52 6.20
CA GLY A 61 -8.61 -15.65 6.74
C GLY A 61 -9.32 -15.33 8.06
N ALA A 62 -8.79 -14.39 8.85
CA ALA A 62 -9.40 -13.91 10.08
C ALA A 62 -10.48 -12.85 9.80
N LEU A 63 -10.27 -11.98 8.81
CA LEU A 63 -11.23 -10.97 8.36
C LEU A 63 -12.43 -11.60 7.65
N ALA A 64 -12.22 -12.61 6.81
CA ALA A 64 -13.30 -13.32 6.12
C ALA A 64 -14.26 -14.03 7.09
N GLN A 65 -13.81 -14.37 8.31
CA GLN A 65 -14.68 -14.95 9.35
C GLN A 65 -15.47 -13.90 10.15
N MET A 66 -15.33 -12.60 9.86
CA MET A 66 -16.04 -11.51 10.54
C MET A 66 -17.38 -11.15 9.87
N GLY A 67 -17.68 -11.67 8.68
CA GLY A 67 -18.98 -11.52 8.01
C GLY A 67 -18.92 -11.65 6.50
N ASP A 68 -20.01 -12.10 5.89
CA ASP A 68 -20.11 -12.37 4.44
C ASP A 68 -19.90 -11.12 3.58
N GLU A 69 -20.22 -9.92 4.09
CA GLU A 69 -20.10 -8.65 3.36
C GLU A 69 -18.63 -8.26 3.11
N LEU A 70 -17.70 -8.72 3.95
CA LEU A 70 -16.26 -8.43 3.84
C LEU A 70 -15.60 -9.16 2.67
N GLY A 71 -16.18 -10.26 2.18
CA GLY A 71 -15.61 -11.01 1.07
C GLY A 71 -15.37 -10.14 -0.16
N SER A 72 -16.37 -9.30 -0.50
CA SER A 72 -16.30 -8.39 -1.65
C SER A 72 -15.27 -7.25 -1.46
N VAL A 73 -15.13 -6.75 -0.23
CA VAL A 73 -14.14 -5.73 0.14
C VAL A 73 -12.73 -6.29 0.02
N LEU A 74 -12.47 -7.46 0.61
CA LEU A 74 -11.15 -8.11 0.56
C LEU A 74 -10.78 -8.49 -0.87
N ASP A 75 -11.73 -8.95 -1.68
CA ASP A 75 -11.49 -9.23 -3.10
C ASP A 75 -11.10 -7.98 -3.88
N ARG A 76 -11.69 -6.83 -3.57
CA ARG A 76 -11.29 -5.55 -4.16
C ARG A 76 -9.90 -5.14 -3.71
N VAL A 77 -9.62 -5.16 -2.41
CA VAL A 77 -8.28 -4.85 -1.84
C VAL A 77 -7.20 -5.72 -2.49
N ARG A 78 -7.45 -7.02 -2.67
CA ARG A 78 -6.52 -7.94 -3.38
C ARG A 78 -6.29 -7.55 -4.83
N ARG A 79 -7.32 -7.09 -5.55
CA ARG A 79 -7.16 -6.62 -6.94
C ARG A 79 -6.34 -5.34 -6.99
N GLU A 80 -6.63 -4.38 -6.12
CA GLU A 80 -5.88 -3.12 -6.04
C GLU A 80 -4.41 -3.36 -5.70
N HIS A 81 -4.11 -4.28 -4.78
CA HIS A 81 -2.73 -4.68 -4.50
C HIS A 81 -1.97 -5.23 -5.71
N ARG A 82 -2.63 -6.00 -6.59
CA ARG A 82 -1.97 -6.51 -7.81
C ARG A 82 -1.62 -5.37 -8.77
N VAL A 83 -2.53 -4.41 -8.93
CA VAL A 83 -2.30 -3.21 -9.75
C VAL A 83 -1.14 -2.39 -9.20
N VAL A 84 -1.09 -2.20 -7.87
CA VAL A 84 0.04 -1.54 -7.20
C VAL A 84 1.34 -2.30 -7.46
N ALA A 85 1.36 -3.62 -7.28
CA ALA A 85 2.55 -4.45 -7.51
C ALA A 85 3.06 -4.36 -8.98
N GLU A 86 2.16 -4.30 -9.96
CA GLU A 86 2.51 -4.09 -11.36
C GLU A 86 3.15 -2.71 -11.59
N ALA A 87 2.53 -1.63 -11.09
CA ALA A 87 3.06 -0.26 -11.20
C ALA A 87 4.43 -0.11 -10.52
N LEU A 88 4.59 -0.74 -9.36
CA LEU A 88 5.85 -0.86 -8.62
C LEU A 88 6.94 -1.55 -9.46
N GLY A 89 6.61 -2.63 -10.16
CA GLY A 89 7.51 -3.31 -11.10
C GLY A 89 7.95 -2.42 -12.27
N GLU A 90 7.04 -1.63 -12.83
CA GLU A 90 7.35 -0.67 -13.89
C GLU A 90 8.32 0.42 -13.43
N ILE A 91 8.10 0.97 -12.23
CA ILE A 91 8.98 1.96 -11.61
C ILE A 91 10.38 1.38 -11.37
N ARG A 92 10.48 0.14 -10.89
CA ARG A 92 11.78 -0.55 -10.70
C ARG A 92 12.55 -0.69 -12.02
N ARG A 93 11.85 -1.00 -13.12
CA ARG A 93 12.44 -1.07 -14.47
C ARG A 93 12.88 0.31 -14.96
N LEU A 94 12.11 1.35 -14.67
CA LEU A 94 12.42 2.74 -15.04
C LEU A 94 13.67 3.25 -14.35
N LEU A 95 13.83 2.93 -13.07
CA LEU A 95 15.02 3.27 -12.32
C LEU A 95 16.27 2.73 -13.05
N GLY A 96 16.28 1.47 -13.48
CA GLY A 96 17.43 0.86 -14.17
C GLY A 96 17.85 1.48 -15.52
N ALA A 97 17.11 2.47 -16.05
CA ALA A 97 17.38 3.12 -17.33
C ALA A 97 17.82 4.58 -17.14
N ASP A 98 18.96 4.96 -17.72
CA ASP A 98 19.69 6.21 -17.41
C ASP A 98 19.09 7.53 -17.96
N LEU A 99 17.90 7.50 -18.59
CA LEU A 99 17.40 8.65 -19.40
C LEU A 99 15.89 8.95 -19.27
N ARG A 100 15.20 8.48 -18.22
CA ARG A 100 13.72 8.57 -18.15
C ARG A 100 13.18 9.23 -16.88
N ALA A 101 13.80 10.33 -16.45
CA ALA A 101 13.42 11.05 -15.22
C ALA A 101 11.96 11.55 -15.25
N ASP A 102 11.51 12.13 -16.36
CA ASP A 102 10.13 12.63 -16.51
C ASP A 102 9.10 11.49 -16.52
N GLU A 103 9.43 10.36 -17.16
CA GLU A 103 8.58 9.16 -17.16
C GLU A 103 8.52 8.55 -15.76
N LEU A 104 9.65 8.45 -15.07
CA LEU A 104 9.71 7.98 -13.68
C LEU A 104 8.85 8.86 -12.76
N LYS A 105 8.98 10.18 -12.87
CA LYS A 105 8.17 11.11 -12.08
C LYS A 105 6.68 10.93 -12.37
N THR A 106 6.30 10.83 -13.64
CA THR A 106 4.89 10.63 -14.04
C THR A 106 4.32 9.33 -13.48
N ARG A 107 5.07 8.22 -13.60
CA ARG A 107 4.65 6.91 -13.05
C ARG A 107 4.59 6.91 -11.54
N PHE A 108 5.55 7.57 -10.88
CA PHE A 108 5.52 7.71 -9.43
C PHE A 108 4.31 8.51 -8.96
N ASP A 109 4.01 9.65 -9.59
CA ASP A 109 2.84 10.45 -9.26
C ASP A 109 1.53 9.64 -9.44
N GLN A 110 1.43 8.86 -10.52
CA GLN A 110 0.29 7.94 -10.75
C GLN A 110 0.16 6.87 -9.66
N LEU A 111 1.28 6.28 -9.24
CA LEU A 111 1.29 5.30 -8.15
C LEU A 111 0.84 5.94 -6.83
N VAL A 112 1.28 7.16 -6.53
CA VAL A 112 0.85 7.87 -5.32
C VAL A 112 -0.66 8.06 -5.32
N ASP A 113 -1.24 8.54 -6.43
CA ASP A 113 -2.69 8.75 -6.52
C ASP A 113 -3.45 7.42 -6.34
N GLN A 114 -2.97 6.33 -6.95
CA GLN A 114 -3.56 4.99 -6.79
C GLN A 114 -3.48 4.47 -5.35
N LEU A 115 -2.36 4.69 -4.67
CA LEU A 115 -2.17 4.26 -3.28
C LEU A 115 -3.07 5.07 -2.33
N GLU A 116 -3.22 6.38 -2.55
CA GLU A 116 -4.13 7.20 -1.75
C GLU A 116 -5.58 6.74 -1.87
N ASP A 117 -6.05 6.49 -3.10
CA ASP A 117 -7.41 5.97 -3.35
C ASP A 117 -7.62 4.60 -2.70
N HIS A 118 -6.60 3.73 -2.80
CA HIS A 118 -6.60 2.41 -2.19
C HIS A 118 -6.68 2.48 -0.65
N PHE A 119 -5.80 3.25 -0.01
CA PHE A 119 -5.78 3.40 1.44
C PHE A 119 -7.09 3.99 1.95
N ALA A 120 -7.62 5.01 1.26
CA ALA A 120 -8.89 5.64 1.63
C ALA A 120 -10.06 4.64 1.56
N TYR A 121 -10.10 3.82 0.51
CA TYR A 121 -11.12 2.78 0.38
C TYR A 121 -11.00 1.73 1.49
N GLU A 122 -9.80 1.18 1.71
CA GLU A 122 -9.58 0.14 2.71
C GLU A 122 -9.91 0.63 4.12
N GLU A 123 -9.45 1.83 4.50
CA GLU A 123 -9.77 2.43 5.79
C GLU A 123 -11.29 2.65 5.96
N ALA A 124 -11.97 3.16 4.92
CA ALA A 124 -13.40 3.40 4.96
C ALA A 124 -14.23 2.12 5.14
N GLN A 125 -13.77 0.99 4.60
CA GLN A 125 -14.48 -0.29 4.70
C GLN A 125 -14.11 -1.09 5.95
N LEU A 126 -12.82 -1.13 6.32
CA LEU A 126 -12.34 -2.02 7.37
C LEU A 126 -12.40 -1.39 8.77
N LEU A 127 -12.18 -0.08 8.91
CA LEU A 127 -12.19 0.56 10.24
C LEU A 127 -13.53 0.47 10.98
N PRO A 128 -14.70 0.65 10.33
CA PRO A 128 -15.98 0.49 11.01
C PRO A 128 -16.18 -0.92 11.59
N VAL A 129 -15.70 -1.94 10.88
CA VAL A 129 -15.81 -3.35 11.28
C VAL A 129 -14.81 -3.69 12.38
N LEU A 130 -13.56 -3.22 12.26
CA LEU A 130 -12.50 -3.53 13.22
C LEU A 130 -12.67 -2.79 14.55
N ARG A 131 -13.34 -1.64 14.55
CA ARG A 131 -13.58 -0.82 15.76
C ARG A 131 -14.95 -1.08 16.42
N ALA A 132 -15.76 -1.98 15.88
CA ALA A 132 -17.01 -2.44 16.47
C ALA A 132 -16.77 -3.45 17.59
#